data_AF-A0A945AMC1-F1
#
_entry.id   AF-A0A945AMC1-F1
#
_cell.length_a   1.000
_cell.length_b   1.000
_cell.length_c   1.000
_cell.angle_alpha   90.00
_cell.angle_beta   90.00
_cell.angle_gamma   90.00
#
_symmetry.space_group_name_H-M   'P 1'
#
loop_
_entity.id
_entity.type
_entity.pdbx_description
1 polymer ?
#
loop_
_entity_poly.entity_id
_entity_poly.type
_entity_poly.pdbx_seq_one_letter_code
_entity_poly.pdbx_strand_id
1 'polypeptide(L)'
;MSVFEFPYQVTSPVTNKMATFNDEKDVWDEINAICETPTTRSVGQELYFLIPLFANPSIMVTDETLDLINEYMYINNFNIPMASSIDECDAERLVLMTIIHNEYAACKKYKVKKDG
;
A
#
# COMPACT_ATOMS: atom_id res chain seq x y z
N MET A 1 7.33 -19.20 1.41
CA MET A 1 6.43 -18.14 1.91
C MET A 1 6.09 -18.53 3.35
N SER A 2 6.43 -17.70 4.33
CA SER A 2 6.00 -17.92 5.72
C SER A 2 4.47 -17.83 5.74
N VAL A 3 3.80 -18.90 6.15
CA VAL A 3 2.35 -18.91 6.30
C VAL A 3 2.04 -18.34 7.67
N PHE A 4 1.51 -17.11 7.71
CA PHE A 4 1.05 -16.47 8.93
C PHE A 4 -0.38 -16.95 9.21
N GLU A 5 -0.53 -18.00 10.01
CA GLU A 5 -1.84 -18.48 10.49
C GLU A 5 -2.06 -17.98 11.92
N PHE A 6 -3.22 -17.38 12.17
CA PHE A 6 -3.54 -16.88 13.51
C PHE A 6 -3.81 -18.02 14.51
N PRO A 7 -3.41 -17.86 15.79
CA PRO A 7 -2.52 -16.82 16.29
C PRO A 7 -1.06 -17.13 15.99
N TYR A 8 -0.24 -16.10 15.77
CA TYR A 8 1.21 -16.27 15.58
C TYR A 8 2.03 -15.23 16.35
N GLN A 9 3.32 -15.51 16.48
CA GLN A 9 4.29 -14.60 17.09
C GLN A 9 5.39 -14.24 16.12
N VAL A 10 5.69 -12.96 16.02
CA VAL A 10 6.75 -12.44 15.14
C VAL A 10 7.31 -11.14 15.72
N THR A 11 8.50 -10.75 15.28
CA THR A 11 9.08 -9.45 15.65
C THR A 11 8.28 -8.33 15.00
N SER A 12 7.75 -7.43 15.82
CA SER A 12 7.08 -6.20 15.37
C SER A 12 8.08 -5.29 14.64
N PRO A 13 7.79 -4.84 13.41
CA PRO A 13 8.64 -3.91 12.69
C PRO A 13 8.71 -2.52 13.35
N VAL A 14 7.68 -2.14 14.12
CA VAL A 14 7.65 -0.85 14.83
C VAL A 14 8.50 -0.88 16.09
N THR A 15 8.35 -1.92 16.90
CA THR A 15 8.95 -1.98 18.25
C THR A 15 10.25 -2.76 18.31
N ASN A 16 10.57 -3.57 17.28
CA ASN A 16 11.67 -4.54 17.26
C ASN A 16 11.61 -5.56 18.42
N LYS A 17 10.41 -5.83 18.93
CA LYS A 17 10.16 -6.83 19.99
C LYS A 17 9.23 -7.92 19.48
N MET A 18 9.27 -9.09 20.09
CA MET A 18 8.29 -10.14 19.83
C MET A 18 6.89 -9.64 20.20
N ALA A 19 5.97 -9.72 19.24
CA ALA A 19 4.55 -9.42 19.38
C ALA A 19 3.72 -10.66 19.05
N THR A 20 2.52 -10.74 19.61
CA THR A 20 1.54 -11.80 19.33
C THR A 20 0.40 -11.18 18.53
N PHE A 21 0.09 -11.77 17.38
CA PHE A 21 -1.02 -11.37 16.52
C PHE A 21 -2.10 -12.45 16.61
N ASN A 22 -3.25 -12.09 17.16
CA ASN A 22 -4.36 -13.00 17.41
C ASN A 22 -5.35 -13.03 16.26
N ASP A 23 -5.49 -11.92 15.53
CA ASP A 23 -6.41 -11.75 14.42
C ASP A 23 -5.94 -10.66 13.43
N GLU A 24 -6.74 -10.41 12.40
CA GLU A 24 -6.45 -9.38 11.40
C GLU A 24 -6.46 -7.95 11.98
N LYS A 25 -7.19 -7.71 13.07
CA LYS A 25 -7.23 -6.38 13.70
C LYS A 25 -5.85 -6.05 14.28
N ASP A 26 -5.20 -7.00 14.94
CA ASP A 26 -3.83 -6.81 15.46
C ASP A 26 -2.85 -6.45 14.33
N VAL A 27 -3.04 -7.03 13.13
CA VAL A 27 -2.25 -6.70 11.94
C VAL A 27 -2.50 -5.26 11.47
N TRP A 28 -3.76 -4.84 11.39
CA TRP A 28 -4.15 -3.47 11.05
C TRP A 28 -3.66 -2.43 12.05
N ASP A 29 -3.68 -2.75 13.35
CA ASP A 29 -3.15 -1.88 14.39
C ASP A 29 -1.63 -1.65 14.21
N GLU A 30 -0.87 -2.70 13.91
CA GLU A 30 0.57 -2.59 13.64
C GLU A 30 0.84 -1.78 12.36
N ILE A 31 0.03 -1.96 11.30
CA ILE A 31 0.13 -1.17 10.05
C ILE A 31 -0.11 0.31 10.31
N ASN A 32 -1.14 0.64 11.09
CA ASN A 32 -1.42 2.02 11.46
C ASN A 32 -0.23 2.64 12.22
N ALA A 33 0.38 1.89 13.12
CA ALA A 33 1.58 2.33 13.82
C ALA A 33 2.79 2.54 12.87
N ILE A 34 2.95 1.72 11.83
CA ILE A 34 3.94 1.94 10.77
C ILE A 34 3.65 3.26 10.03
N CYS A 35 2.40 3.50 9.64
CA CYS A 35 1.98 4.70 8.92
C CYS A 35 2.21 6.00 9.72
N GLU A 36 2.14 5.93 11.05
CA GLU A 36 2.42 7.06 11.94
C GLU A 36 3.93 7.24 12.22
N THR A 37 4.76 6.26 11.88
CA THR A 37 6.21 6.31 12.11
C THR A 37 6.90 7.15 11.03
N PRO A 38 7.68 8.19 11.39
CA PRO A 38 8.39 8.99 10.41
C PRO A 38 9.40 8.16 9.60
N THR A 39 9.27 8.18 8.28
CA THR A 39 10.19 7.52 7.33
C THR A 39 10.60 8.47 6.21
N THR A 40 11.69 8.11 5.52
CA THR A 40 12.16 8.81 4.31
C THR A 40 11.51 8.28 3.03
N ARG A 41 10.84 7.12 3.10
CA ARG A 41 10.10 6.51 2.00
C ARG A 41 8.65 6.98 2.02
N SER A 42 7.92 6.77 0.92
CA SER A 42 6.46 6.91 0.95
C SER A 42 5.83 5.80 1.82
N VAL A 43 4.60 6.02 2.27
CA VAL A 43 3.88 5.03 3.09
C VAL A 43 3.76 3.71 2.35
N GLY A 44 3.35 3.73 1.07
CA GLY A 44 3.23 2.51 0.27
C GLY A 44 4.54 1.73 0.15
N GLN A 45 5.67 2.44 0.01
CA GLN A 45 7.00 1.81 -0.03
C GLN A 45 7.40 1.20 1.30
N GLU A 46 7.17 1.90 2.40
CA GLU A 46 7.49 1.40 3.74
C GLU A 46 6.69 0.13 4.04
N LEU A 47 5.38 0.16 3.77
CA LEU A 47 4.50 -0.99 3.90
C LEU A 47 4.94 -2.17 3.02
N TYR A 48 5.33 -1.93 1.77
CA TYR A 48 5.82 -2.98 0.87
C TYR A 48 7.02 -3.75 1.45
N PHE A 49 7.94 -3.06 2.14
CA PHE A 49 9.10 -3.70 2.75
C PHE A 49 8.80 -4.36 4.09
N LEU A 50 7.93 -3.76 4.91
CA LEU A 50 7.70 -4.21 6.28
C LEU A 50 6.64 -5.31 6.39
N ILE A 51 5.53 -5.24 5.64
CA ILE A 51 4.41 -6.18 5.77
C ILE A 51 4.87 -7.65 5.66
N PRO A 52 5.65 -8.06 4.63
CA PRO A 52 6.05 -9.46 4.48
C PRO A 52 6.89 -10.00 5.64
N LEU A 53 7.45 -9.13 6.48
CA LEU A 53 8.24 -9.51 7.65
C LEU A 53 7.37 -9.98 8.82
N PHE A 54 6.11 -9.54 8.90
CA PHE A 54 5.26 -9.83 10.04
C PHE A 54 3.84 -10.29 9.71
N ALA A 55 3.35 -10.13 8.47
CA ALA A 55 2.00 -10.52 8.09
C ALA A 55 1.93 -11.02 6.64
N ASN A 56 0.85 -11.75 6.32
CA ASN A 56 0.54 -12.12 4.94
C ASN A 56 -0.02 -10.89 4.20
N PRO A 57 0.64 -10.39 3.13
CA PRO A 57 0.17 -9.21 2.40
C PRO A 57 -1.23 -9.38 1.77
N SER A 58 -1.68 -10.62 1.53
CA SER A 58 -3.00 -10.86 0.93
C SER A 58 -4.15 -10.37 1.79
N ILE A 59 -3.94 -10.10 3.09
CA ILE A 59 -4.94 -9.54 4.00
C ILE A 59 -5.37 -8.12 3.57
N MET A 60 -4.53 -7.41 2.81
CA MET A 60 -4.79 -6.01 2.40
C MET A 60 -5.19 -5.85 0.95
N VAL A 61 -5.01 -6.88 0.14
CA VAL A 61 -5.25 -6.82 -1.30
C VAL A 61 -6.67 -7.34 -1.55
N THR A 62 -7.57 -6.42 -1.87
CA THR A 62 -8.93 -6.76 -2.32
C THR A 62 -9.03 -6.63 -3.84
N ASP A 63 -10.02 -7.30 -4.44
CA ASP A 63 -10.29 -7.16 -5.88
C ASP A 63 -10.55 -5.70 -6.25
N GLU A 64 -11.25 -4.94 -5.40
CA GLU A 64 -11.50 -3.50 -5.59
C GLU A 64 -10.19 -2.69 -5.67
N THR A 65 -9.21 -3.00 -4.82
CA THR A 65 -7.90 -2.31 -4.88
C THR A 65 -7.15 -2.61 -6.17
N LEU A 66 -7.25 -3.85 -6.68
CA LEU A 66 -6.62 -4.25 -7.93
C LEU A 66 -7.30 -3.59 -9.13
N ASP A 67 -8.63 -3.54 -9.14
CA ASP A 67 -9.42 -2.90 -10.18
C ASP A 67 -9.11 -1.40 -10.27
N LEU A 68 -9.00 -0.72 -9.13
CA LEU A 68 -8.63 0.70 -9.07
C LEU A 68 -7.21 0.96 -9.63
N ILE A 69 -6.24 0.09 -9.32
CA ILE A 69 -4.89 0.17 -9.91
C ILE A 69 -4.94 -0.04 -11.42
N ASN A 70 -5.70 -1.03 -11.90
CA ASN A 70 -5.84 -1.31 -13.31
C ASN A 70 -6.49 -0.14 -14.05
N GLU A 71 -7.53 0.46 -13.48
CA GLU A 71 -8.20 1.63 -14.03
C GLU A 71 -7.25 2.82 -14.15
N TYR A 72 -6.49 3.12 -13.09
CA TYR A 72 -5.43 4.13 -13.15
C TYR A 72 -4.45 3.85 -14.31
N MET A 73 -4.02 2.60 -14.47
CA MET A 73 -3.13 2.22 -15.56
C MET A 73 -3.78 2.38 -16.93
N TYR A 74 -5.07 2.09 -17.09
CA TYR A 74 -5.80 2.28 -18.34
C TYR A 74 -5.94 3.74 -18.72
N ILE A 75 -6.30 4.60 -17.76
CA ILE A 75 -6.37 6.05 -17.92
C ILE A 75 -5.03 6.58 -18.46
N ASN A 76 -3.92 6.20 -17.82
CA ASN A 76 -2.60 6.73 -18.16
C ASN A 76 -2.01 6.13 -19.44
N ASN A 77 -2.23 4.84 -19.72
CA ASN A 77 -1.63 4.18 -20.87
C ASN A 77 -2.42 4.40 -22.16
N PHE A 78 -3.75 4.52 -22.06
CA PHE A 78 -4.64 4.66 -23.22
C PHE A 78 -5.24 6.06 -23.34
N ASN A 79 -4.87 7.00 -22.47
CA ASN A 79 -5.39 8.36 -22.42
C ASN A 79 -6.93 8.41 -22.31
N ILE A 80 -7.50 7.51 -21.51
CA ILE A 80 -8.95 7.47 -21.29
C ILE A 80 -9.29 8.58 -20.28
N PRO A 81 -10.15 9.56 -20.63
CA PRO A 81 -10.54 10.61 -19.69
C PRO A 81 -11.41 10.04 -18.57
N MET A 82 -11.16 10.47 -17.33
CA MET A 82 -11.95 10.05 -16.16
C MET A 82 -13.39 10.59 -16.18
N ALA A 83 -13.59 11.77 -16.76
CA ALA A 83 -14.89 12.43 -16.89
C ALA A 83 -14.86 13.39 -18.09
N SER A 84 -16.02 13.84 -18.59
CA SER A 84 -16.09 14.79 -19.70
C SER A 84 -15.59 16.19 -19.32
N SER A 85 -15.68 16.54 -18.03
CA SER A 85 -15.19 17.79 -17.47
C SER A 85 -14.75 17.59 -16.02
N ILE A 86 -14.08 18.60 -15.44
CA ILE A 86 -13.68 18.57 -14.03
C ILE A 86 -14.90 18.58 -13.09
N ASP A 87 -15.98 19.27 -13.46
CA ASP A 87 -17.21 19.38 -12.67
C ASP A 87 -18.00 18.06 -12.63
N GLU A 88 -17.79 17.19 -13.62
CA GLU A 88 -18.37 15.85 -13.70
C GLU A 88 -17.50 14.77 -13.06
N CYS A 89 -16.33 15.13 -12.54
CA CYS A 89 -15.39 14.16 -11.99
C CYS A 89 -15.71 13.86 -10.53
N ASP A 90 -15.77 12.57 -10.18
CA ASP A 90 -15.97 12.14 -8.80
C ASP A 90 -14.75 12.49 -7.94
N ALA A 91 -14.98 13.25 -6.88
CA ALA A 91 -13.90 13.78 -6.03
C ALA A 91 -13.15 12.67 -5.30
N GLU A 92 -13.85 11.61 -4.86
CA GLU A 92 -13.23 10.48 -4.18
C GLU A 92 -12.31 9.70 -5.13
N ARG A 93 -12.76 9.40 -6.34
CA ARG A 93 -11.92 8.80 -7.38
C ARG A 93 -10.70 9.67 -7.67
N LEU A 94 -10.83 10.99 -7.78
CA LEU A 94 -9.68 11.86 -8.00
C LEU A 94 -8.63 11.75 -6.90
N VAL A 95 -9.06 11.69 -5.64
CA VAL A 95 -8.16 11.50 -4.49
C VAL A 95 -7.45 10.15 -4.61
N LEU A 96 -8.19 9.07 -4.86
CA LEU A 96 -7.63 7.72 -5.01
C LEU A 96 -6.61 7.64 -6.15
N MET A 97 -6.95 8.19 -7.33
CA MET A 97 -6.05 8.22 -8.49
C MET A 97 -4.79 9.05 -8.20
N THR A 98 -4.92 10.13 -7.44
CA THR A 98 -3.79 10.95 -7.00
C THR A 98 -2.86 10.18 -6.06
N ILE A 99 -3.41 9.41 -5.11
CA ILE A 99 -2.64 8.55 -4.20
C ILE A 99 -1.85 7.53 -5.01
N ILE A 100 -2.51 6.81 -5.93
CA ILE A 100 -1.86 5.81 -6.79
C ILE A 100 -0.76 6.46 -7.65
N HIS A 101 -1.03 7.61 -8.26
CA HIS A 101 -0.05 8.33 -9.08
C HIS A 101 1.22 8.66 -8.29
N ASN A 102 1.06 9.21 -7.09
CA ASN A 102 2.16 9.62 -6.24
C ASN A 102 3.01 8.42 -5.79
N GLU A 103 2.37 7.33 -5.37
CA GLU A 103 3.05 6.11 -4.96
C GLU A 103 3.77 5.43 -6.14
N TYR A 104 3.14 5.36 -7.30
CA TYR A 104 3.75 4.83 -8.51
C TYR A 104 4.98 5.65 -8.94
N ALA A 105 4.90 6.97 -8.89
CA ALA A 105 6.02 7.86 -9.17
C ALA A 105 7.15 7.70 -8.14
N ALA A 106 6.82 7.54 -6.85
CA ALA A 106 7.80 7.27 -5.80
C ALA A 106 8.53 5.94 -6.06
N CYS A 107 7.80 4.87 -6.40
CA CYS A 107 8.36 3.57 -6.75
C CYS A 107 9.29 3.62 -7.97
N LYS A 108 8.90 4.36 -9.03
CA LYS A 108 9.78 4.59 -10.18
C LYS A 108 11.08 5.28 -9.78
N LYS A 109 11.01 6.35 -8.98
CA LYS A 109 12.21 7.06 -8.49
C LYS A 109 13.11 6.16 -7.66
N TYR A 110 12.53 5.33 -6.79
CA TYR A 110 13.28 4.37 -5.98
C TYR A 110 14.03 3.36 -6.86
N LYS A 111 13.36 2.81 -7.88
CA LYS A 111 13.98 1.87 -8.83
C LYS A 111 15.16 2.50 -9.58
N VAL A 112 14.99 3.72 -10.09
CA VAL A 112 16.07 4.45 -10.78
C VAL A 112 17.28 4.68 -9.86
N LYS A 113 17.08 5.03 -8.59
CA LYS A 113 18.16 5.22 -7.61
C LYS A 113 18.88 3.92 -7.22
N LYS A 114 18.21 2.77 -7.34
CA LYS A 114 18.78 1.46 -7.01
C LYS A 114 19.60 0.88 -8.16
N ASP A 115 19.15 1.14 -9.39
CA ASP A 115 19.74 0.58 -10.62
C ASP A 115 20.87 1.46 -11.20
N GLY A 116 21.06 2.69 -10.71
CA GLY A 116 22.13 3.62 -11.08
C GLY A 116 23.18 3.77 -10.00
#